data_AF-A0A3P7IB70-F1
#
_entry.id   AF-A0A3P7IB70-F1
#
_cell.length_a   1.000
_cell.length_b   1.000
_cell.length_c   1.000
_cell.angle_alpha   90.00
_cell.angle_beta   90.00
_cell.angle_gamma   90.00
#
_symmetry.space_group_name_H-M   'P 1'
#
loop_
_entity.id
_entity.type
_entity.pdbx_description
1 polymer ?
#
loop_
_entity_poly.entity_id
_entity_poly.type
_entity_poly.pdbx_seq_one_letter_code
_entity_poly.pdbx_strand_id
1 'polypeptide(L)'
;MHQLALSAAGREKLSKLFTLNPKWTQETNLTSIDLQYFFSIIYGQFQGAVQYSGDNRKGYANGHGIPDMCNIMTNESNTPIENVAKFNEYMTIFYSVRAGLSRFERYRMSAEVLNERRYSFYTRENILSTGHFNVF
;
A
#
# COMPACT_ATOMS: atom_id res chain seq x y z
N MET A 1 2.39 -1.45 -15.09
CA MET A 1 1.18 -1.52 -14.24
C MET A 1 0.02 -0.71 -14.80
N HIS A 2 0.19 0.59 -15.10
CA HIS A 2 -0.88 1.45 -15.64
C HIS A 2 -1.62 0.83 -16.84
N GLN A 3 -0.88 0.33 -17.84
CA GLN A 3 -1.47 -0.34 -19.01
C GLN A 3 -2.32 -1.57 -18.66
N LEU A 4 -1.96 -2.32 -17.62
CA LEU A 4 -2.77 -3.46 -17.15
C LEU A 4 -4.08 -2.98 -16.51
N ALA A 5 -4.08 -1.85 -15.81
CA ALA A 5 -5.27 -1.33 -15.14
C ALA A 5 -6.38 -0.90 -16.13
N LEU A 6 -6.01 -0.59 -17.38
CA LEU A 6 -6.94 -0.13 -18.41
C LEU A 6 -7.87 -1.24 -18.95
N SER A 7 -7.49 -2.51 -18.84
CA SER A 7 -8.28 -3.64 -19.36
C SER A 7 -8.83 -4.54 -18.25
N ALA A 8 -9.97 -5.19 -18.50
CA ALA A 8 -10.59 -6.11 -17.54
C ALA A 8 -9.65 -7.28 -17.15
N ALA A 9 -9.06 -7.93 -18.15
CA ALA A 9 -8.09 -9.01 -17.92
C ALA A 9 -6.82 -8.53 -17.21
N GLY A 10 -6.35 -7.32 -17.51
CA GLY A 10 -5.19 -6.73 -16.85
C GLY A 10 -5.47 -6.38 -15.38
N ARG A 11 -6.68 -5.90 -15.06
CA ARG A 11 -7.13 -5.69 -13.68
C ARG A 11 -7.22 -6.99 -12.90
N GLU A 12 -7.72 -8.06 -13.50
CA GLU A 12 -7.73 -9.38 -12.88
C GLU A 12 -6.30 -9.87 -12.58
N LYS A 13 -5.36 -9.65 -13.51
CA LYS A 13 -3.93 -9.96 -13.30
C LYS A 13 -3.34 -9.14 -12.14
N LEU A 14 -3.63 -7.84 -12.09
CA LEU A 14 -3.19 -6.98 -10.98
C LEU A 14 -3.80 -7.45 -9.65
N SER A 15 -5.07 -7.84 -9.63
CA SER A 15 -5.73 -8.35 -8.43
C SER A 15 -5.08 -9.62 -7.89
N LYS A 16 -4.62 -10.51 -8.77
CA LYS A 16 -3.89 -11.73 -8.38
C LYS A 16 -2.49 -11.39 -7.85
N LEU A 17 -1.75 -10.53 -8.56
CA LEU A 17 -0.39 -10.14 -8.18
C LEU A 17 -0.33 -9.41 -6.84
N PHE A 18 -1.25 -8.48 -6.60
CA PHE A 18 -1.31 -7.67 -5.38
C PHE A 18 -2.24 -8.27 -4.32
N THR A 19 -2.77 -9.48 -4.55
CA THR A 19 -3.68 -10.18 -3.62
C THR A 19 -4.82 -9.29 -3.12
N LEU A 20 -5.43 -8.53 -4.03
CA LEU A 20 -6.45 -7.54 -3.67
C LEU A 20 -7.68 -8.20 -3.05
N ASN A 21 -8.23 -7.52 -2.05
CA ASN A 21 -9.49 -7.87 -1.42
C ASN A 21 -10.32 -6.59 -1.23
N PRO A 22 -11.53 -6.49 -1.82
CA PRO A 22 -12.14 -7.48 -2.71
C PRO A 22 -11.33 -7.67 -4.00
N LYS A 23 -11.37 -8.88 -4.56
CA LYS A 23 -10.68 -9.19 -5.82
C LYS A 23 -11.32 -8.45 -6.99
N TRP A 24 -10.50 -7.94 -7.91
CA TRP A 24 -11.00 -7.47 -9.20
C TRP A 24 -11.15 -8.65 -10.16
N THR A 25 -12.33 -8.76 -10.72
CA THR A 25 -12.70 -9.69 -11.80
C THR A 25 -12.91 -8.93 -13.10
N GLN A 26 -13.24 -9.64 -14.18
CA GLN A 26 -13.51 -8.99 -15.47
C GLN A 26 -14.80 -8.16 -15.45
N GLU A 27 -15.73 -8.53 -14.57
CA GLU A 27 -17.03 -7.90 -14.34
C GLU A 27 -16.94 -6.76 -13.32
N THR A 28 -15.80 -6.62 -12.64
CA THR A 28 -15.61 -5.56 -11.65
C THR A 28 -15.59 -4.20 -12.32
N ASN A 29 -16.60 -3.38 -12.01
CA ASN A 29 -16.72 -2.02 -12.49
C ASN A 29 -15.88 -1.07 -11.62
N LEU A 30 -14.67 -0.74 -12.08
CA LEU A 30 -13.80 0.23 -11.40
C LEU A 30 -13.96 1.64 -11.96
N THR A 31 -14.05 2.60 -11.05
CA THR A 31 -13.96 4.01 -11.39
C THR A 31 -12.49 4.45 -11.54
N SER A 32 -12.28 5.62 -12.14
CA SER A 32 -10.95 6.25 -12.18
C SER A 32 -10.38 6.51 -10.77
N ILE A 33 -11.26 6.79 -9.80
CA ILE A 33 -10.92 7.03 -8.40
C ILE A 33 -10.39 5.74 -7.75
N ASP A 34 -11.02 4.58 -8.01
CA ASP A 34 -10.55 3.29 -7.47
C ASP A 34 -9.12 2.97 -7.96
N LEU A 35 -8.84 3.25 -9.23
CA LEU A 35 -7.50 3.08 -9.80
C LEU A 35 -6.49 4.06 -9.20
N GLN A 36 -6.86 5.33 -9.03
CA GLN A 36 -5.99 6.32 -8.38
C GLN A 36 -5.64 5.89 -6.96
N TYR A 37 -6.62 5.40 -6.20
CA TYR A 37 -6.37 4.92 -4.86
C TYR A 37 -5.43 3.71 -4.84
N PHE A 38 -5.67 2.71 -5.69
CA PHE A 38 -4.78 1.56 -5.83
C PHE A 38 -3.33 1.99 -6.05
N PHE A 39 -3.07 2.90 -6.98
CA PHE A 39 -1.73 3.42 -7.22
C PHE A 39 -1.20 4.25 -6.05
N SER A 40 -2.04 5.07 -5.41
CA SER A 40 -1.63 5.89 -4.27
C SER A 40 -1.16 5.05 -3.08
N ILE A 41 -1.76 3.87 -2.86
CA ILE A 41 -1.37 2.94 -1.80
C ILE A 41 0.02 2.39 -2.07
N ILE A 42 0.27 1.96 -3.32
CA ILE A 42 1.58 1.45 -3.75
C ILE A 42 2.64 2.55 -3.58
N TYR A 43 2.40 3.76 -4.11
CA TYR A 43 3.34 4.88 -3.96
C TYR A 43 3.63 5.21 -2.50
N GLY A 44 2.62 5.16 -1.63
CA GLY A 44 2.79 5.38 -0.19
C GLY A 44 3.76 4.39 0.47
N GLN A 45 3.84 3.14 0.00
CA GLN A 45 4.79 2.16 0.53
C GLN A 45 6.25 2.58 0.26
N PHE A 46 6.53 3.06 -0.96
CA PHE A 46 7.86 3.54 -1.34
C PHE A 46 8.23 4.81 -0.59
N GLN A 47 7.29 5.74 -0.45
CA GLN A 47 7.49 6.95 0.36
C GLN A 47 7.82 6.61 1.82
N GLY A 48 7.13 5.62 2.40
CA GLY A 48 7.39 5.14 3.75
C GLY A 48 8.82 4.62 3.93
N ALA A 49 9.31 3.80 3.00
CA ALA A 49 10.67 3.26 3.08
C ALA A 49 11.75 4.34 2.93
N VAL A 50 11.52 5.36 2.12
CA VAL A 50 12.45 6.50 2.01
C VAL A 50 12.40 7.37 3.27
N GLN A 51 11.20 7.73 3.73
CA GLN A 51 10.99 8.63 4.88
C GLN A 51 11.60 8.08 6.17
N TYR A 52 11.49 6.77 6.40
CA TYR A 52 11.94 6.12 7.64
C TYR A 52 13.21 5.28 7.47
N SER A 53 13.95 5.50 6.38
CA SER A 53 15.20 4.77 6.15
C SER A 53 16.24 5.08 7.24
N GLY A 54 16.67 4.06 7.98
CA GLY A 54 17.62 4.22 9.08
C GLY A 54 17.01 4.85 10.34
N ASP A 55 15.68 4.95 10.43
CA ASP A 55 15.01 5.39 11.65
C ASP A 55 15.13 4.31 12.74
N ASN A 56 15.86 4.62 13.82
CA ASN A 56 16.08 3.71 14.94
C ASN A 56 14.89 3.64 15.93
N ARG A 57 13.65 3.84 15.44
CA ARG A 57 12.44 3.85 16.28
C ARG A 57 11.48 2.71 15.92
N LYS A 58 11.01 2.03 16.97
CA LYS A 58 9.97 0.98 16.87
C LYS A 58 10.35 -0.05 15.80
N GLY A 59 9.41 -0.44 14.94
CA GLY A 59 9.67 -1.45 13.93
C GLY A 59 10.52 -1.00 12.74
N TYR A 60 10.86 0.29 12.61
CA TYR A 60 11.82 0.75 11.59
C TYR A 60 13.29 0.55 12.01
N ALA A 61 13.56 0.31 13.30
CA ALA A 61 14.91 0.07 13.80
C ALA A 61 15.57 -1.18 13.19
N ASN A 62 14.76 -2.10 12.66
CA ASN A 62 15.20 -3.41 12.19
C ASN A 62 14.93 -3.64 10.70
N GLY A 63 14.53 -2.61 9.93
CA GLY A 63 14.27 -2.72 8.50
C GLY A 63 13.18 -1.77 8.00
N HIS A 64 12.60 -2.13 6.85
CA HIS A 64 11.55 -1.36 6.15
C HIS A 64 12.02 -0.02 5.60
N GLY A 65 13.34 0.13 5.45
CA GLY A 65 13.98 1.30 4.85
C GLY A 65 14.42 1.07 3.40
N ILE A 66 15.26 1.97 2.89
CA ILE A 66 15.83 1.88 1.54
C ILE A 66 16.59 0.56 1.31
N PRO A 67 17.40 0.01 2.25
CA PRO A 67 18.13 -1.24 2.01
C PRO A 67 17.20 -2.42 1.68
N ASP A 68 16.10 -2.59 2.42
CA ASP A 68 15.12 -3.65 2.17
C ASP A 68 14.37 -3.43 0.86
N MET A 69 13.97 -2.18 0.60
CA MET A 69 13.33 -1.80 -0.66
C MET A 69 14.23 -2.15 -1.85
N CYS A 70 15.51 -1.76 -1.81
CA CYS A 70 16.47 -2.07 -2.87
C CYS A 70 16.63 -3.58 -3.03
N ASN A 71 16.85 -4.33 -1.94
CA ASN A 71 17.01 -5.78 -1.98
C ASN A 71 15.82 -6.50 -2.65
N ILE A 72 14.59 -6.04 -2.36
CA ILE A 72 13.38 -6.59 -3.00
C ILE A 72 13.29 -6.15 -4.46
N MET A 73 13.54 -4.87 -4.74
CA MET A 73 13.34 -4.29 -6.07
C MET A 73 14.37 -4.74 -7.11
N THR A 74 15.60 -5.05 -6.68
CA THR A 74 16.70 -5.51 -7.56
C THR A 74 16.80 -7.03 -7.66
N ASN A 75 15.79 -7.77 -7.19
CA ASN A 75 15.78 -9.22 -7.33
C ASN A 75 15.47 -9.62 -8.78
N GLU A 76 16.50 -10.08 -9.49
CA GLU A 76 16.44 -10.44 -10.91
C GLU A 76 15.67 -11.73 -11.19
N SER A 77 15.40 -12.56 -10.17
CA SER A 77 14.57 -13.76 -10.31
C SER A 77 13.08 -13.46 -10.49
N ASN A 78 12.67 -12.20 -10.35
CA ASN A 78 11.28 -11.76 -10.53
C ASN A 78 11.20 -10.71 -11.65
N THR A 79 10.02 -10.58 -12.24
CA THR A 79 9.72 -9.43 -13.10
C THR A 79 9.63 -8.14 -12.28
N PRO A 80 9.85 -6.96 -12.89
CA PRO A 80 9.76 -5.68 -12.18
C PRO A 80 8.41 -5.46 -11.46
N ILE A 81 7.30 -5.94 -12.03
CA ILE A 81 5.97 -5.81 -11.41
C ILE A 81 5.79 -6.74 -10.21
N GLU A 82 6.39 -7.93 -10.25
CA GLU A 82 6.38 -8.86 -9.10
C GLU A 82 7.22 -8.30 -7.96
N ASN A 83 8.34 -7.63 -8.25
CA ASN A 83 9.12 -6.93 -7.23
C ASN A 83 8.31 -5.80 -6.56
N VAL A 84 7.57 -5.01 -7.34
CA VAL A 84 6.65 -4.00 -6.78
C VAL A 84 5.59 -4.65 -5.88
N ALA A 85 4.99 -5.76 -6.32
CA ALA A 85 3.98 -6.46 -5.53
C ALA A 85 4.55 -7.03 -4.23
N LYS A 86 5.74 -7.65 -4.28
CA LYS A 86 6.45 -8.17 -3.10
C LYS A 86 6.82 -7.08 -2.11
N PHE A 87 7.31 -5.93 -2.60
CA PHE A 87 7.62 -4.80 -1.73
C PHE A 87 6.34 -4.21 -1.10
N ASN A 88 5.25 -4.12 -1.88
CA ASN A 88 3.96 -3.69 -1.36
C ASN A 88 3.43 -4.64 -0.27
N GLU A 89 3.56 -5.96 -0.45
CA GLU A 89 3.19 -6.96 0.55
C GLU A 89 4.04 -6.83 1.82
N TYR A 90 5.36 -6.72 1.67
CA TYR A 90 6.31 -6.55 2.77
C TYR A 90 5.95 -5.35 3.66
N MET A 91 5.68 -4.19 3.07
CA MET A 91 5.27 -2.99 3.81
C MET A 91 3.86 -3.12 4.38
N THR A 92 2.93 -3.77 3.66
CA THR A 92 1.57 -4.03 4.15
C THR A 92 1.58 -4.87 5.42
N ILE A 93 2.40 -5.93 5.46
CA ILE A 93 2.56 -6.79 6.64
C ILE A 93 3.07 -5.95 7.82
N PHE A 94 4.09 -5.12 7.62
CA PHE A 94 4.62 -4.24 8.66
C PHE A 94 3.55 -3.34 9.27
N TYR A 95 2.80 -2.60 8.43
CA TYR A 95 1.77 -1.69 8.91
C TYR A 95 0.62 -2.43 9.60
N SER A 96 0.24 -3.61 9.11
CA SER A 96 -0.82 -4.41 9.71
C SER A 96 -0.47 -4.92 11.11
N VAL A 97 0.78 -5.36 11.31
CA VAL A 97 1.29 -5.76 12.63
C VAL A 97 1.32 -4.56 13.57
N ARG A 98 1.76 -3.40 13.07
CA ARG A 98 1.83 -2.17 13.86
C ARG A 98 0.44 -1.64 14.26
N ALA A 99 -0.57 -1.88 13.44
CA ALA A 99 -1.97 -1.57 13.73
C ALA A 99 -2.66 -2.62 14.62
N GLY A 100 -1.98 -3.70 15.02
CA GLY A 100 -2.56 -4.76 15.85
C GLY A 100 -3.56 -5.66 15.13
N LEU A 101 -3.55 -5.66 13.79
CA LEU A 101 -4.52 -6.38 12.98
C LEU A 101 -4.25 -7.90 12.98
N SER A 102 -5.31 -8.66 13.21
CA SER A 102 -5.33 -10.12 13.10
C SER A 102 -4.99 -10.57 11.68
N ARG A 103 -4.59 -11.84 11.49
CA ARG A 103 -4.26 -12.40 10.16
C ARG A 103 -5.38 -12.23 9.14
N PHE A 104 -6.63 -12.20 9.60
CA PHE A 104 -7.79 -12.02 8.75
C PHE A 104 -7.95 -10.56 8.29
N GLU A 105 -7.65 -9.59 9.16
CA GLU A 105 -7.69 -8.16 8.86
C GLU A 105 -6.49 -7.70 8.01
N ARG A 106 -5.36 -8.44 8.05
CA ARG A 106 -4.19 -8.18 7.18
C ARG A 106 -4.55 -8.21 5.69
N TYR A 107 -5.49 -9.07 5.29
CA TYR A 107 -5.99 -9.13 3.92
C TYR A 107 -6.96 -7.99 3.58
N ARG A 108 -7.46 -7.26 4.56
CA ARG A 108 -8.42 -6.16 4.40
C ARG A 108 -7.73 -4.80 4.30
N MET A 109 -6.44 -4.72 4.59
CA MET A 109 -5.67 -3.48 4.58
C MET A 109 -5.55 -2.84 3.18
N SER A 110 -5.75 -3.60 2.11
CA SER A 110 -5.93 -3.03 0.76
C SER A 110 -7.28 -2.31 0.58
N ALA A 111 -8.29 -2.59 1.42
CA ALA A 111 -9.63 -2.00 1.40
C ALA A 111 -9.91 -1.01 2.55
N GLU A 112 -9.28 -1.14 3.71
CA GLU A 112 -9.47 -0.19 4.82
C GLU A 112 -8.71 1.12 4.60
N VAL A 113 -7.56 1.10 3.94
CA VAL A 113 -6.94 2.36 3.44
C VAL A 113 -7.85 3.04 2.39
N LEU A 114 -8.69 2.28 1.67
CA LEU A 114 -9.70 2.84 0.75
C LEU A 114 -10.90 3.44 1.50
N ASN A 115 -11.28 2.90 2.65
CA ASN A 115 -12.49 3.34 3.37
C ASN A 115 -12.19 4.40 4.45
N GLU A 116 -11.06 4.34 5.15
CA GLU A 116 -10.65 5.36 6.12
C GLU A 116 -10.24 6.67 5.44
N ARG A 117 -9.66 6.65 4.23
CA ARG A 117 -9.41 7.90 3.47
C ARG A 117 -10.70 8.54 2.96
N ARG A 118 -11.77 7.76 2.76
CA ARG A 118 -13.13 8.30 2.53
C ARG A 118 -13.63 9.00 3.81
N TYR A 119 -13.43 8.42 4.99
CA TYR A 119 -13.88 9.05 6.23
C TYR A 119 -13.02 10.27 6.64
N SER A 120 -11.69 10.20 6.54
CA SER A 120 -10.79 11.30 6.93
C SER A 120 -10.89 12.55 6.04
N PHE A 121 -11.27 12.41 4.76
CA PHE A 121 -11.53 13.57 3.90
C PHE A 121 -12.90 14.20 4.16
N TYR A 122 -13.89 13.43 4.64
CA TYR A 122 -15.24 13.93 4.97
C TYR A 122 -15.39 14.44 6.41
N THR A 123 -14.52 14.06 7.36
CA THR A 123 -14.61 14.48 8.77
C THR A 123 -13.68 15.63 9.14
N ARG A 124 -13.36 16.52 8.19
CA ARG A 124 -12.50 17.69 8.40
C ARG A 124 -13.19 18.79 9.25
N GLU A 125 -13.64 18.42 10.45
CA GLU A 125 -14.08 19.36 11.51
C GLU A 125 -13.50 19.06 12.90
N ASN A 126 -12.72 18.00 13.14
CA ASN A 126 -12.21 17.70 14.49
C ASN A 126 -10.74 17.32 14.59
N ILE A 127 -9.84 18.17 14.09
CA ILE A 127 -8.42 18.14 14.49
C ILE A 127 -7.98 19.56 14.88
N LEU A 128 -8.60 20.08 15.94
CA LEU A 128 -7.96 20.97 16.90
C LEU A 128 -7.79 20.13 18.17
N SER A 129 -6.58 20.08 18.73
CA SER A 129 -6.15 19.17 19.82
C SER A 129 -5.82 17.75 19.34
N THR A 130 -4.65 17.49 18.76
CA THR A 130 -3.39 17.46 19.51
C THR A 130 -2.21 17.27 18.55
N GLY A 131 -1.20 18.14 18.66
CA GLY A 131 0.20 17.78 18.40
C GLY A 131 0.67 17.71 16.94
N HIS A 132 0.99 18.87 16.38
CA HIS A 132 2.09 19.12 15.42
C HIS A 132 2.53 17.95 14.51
N PHE A 133 2.01 17.92 13.28
CA PHE A 133 2.76 17.43 12.13
C PHE A 133 3.17 18.64 11.28
N ASN A 134 4.44 19.04 11.42
CA ASN A 134 5.06 19.99 10.50
C ASN A 134 5.30 19.27 9.17
N VAL A 135 4.73 19.87 8.12
CA VAL A 135 4.93 19.50 6.73
C VAL A 135 6.10 20.33 6.20
N PHE A 136 7.17 19.64 5.77
CA PHE A 136 8.06 20.06 4.69
C PHE A 136 8.30 18.85 3.81
#